data_AF-A0A954JFN9-F1
#
_entry.id   AF-A0A954JFN9-F1
#
_cell.length_a   1.000
_cell.length_b   1.000
_cell.length_c   1.000
_cell.angle_alpha   90.00
_cell.angle_beta   90.00
_cell.angle_gamma   90.00
#
_symmetry.space_group_name_H-M   'P 1'
#
loop_
_entity.id
_entity.type
_entity.pdbx_description
1 polymer ?
#
loop_
_entity_poly.entity_id
_entity_poly.type
_entity_poly.pdbx_seq_one_letter_code
_entity_poly.pdbx_strand_id
1 'polypeptide(L)' 'MRILSLSGSLVEDGVVEQLQELDSITSLILYGTATNDDDLEIIARMKSLRLVNLRNTRMTSDGITRLMRKRPEVEIQ' A
#
# COMPACT_ATOMS: atom_id res chain seq x y z
N MET A 1 11.97 -9.27 -8.55
CA MET A 1 11.38 -8.36 -7.55
C MET A 1 11.23 -7.00 -8.21
N ARG A 2 10.02 -6.45 -8.28
CA ARG A 2 9.75 -5.12 -8.83
C ARG A 2 9.28 -4.22 -7.71
N ILE A 3 10.04 -3.16 -7.45
CA ILE A 3 9.83 -2.24 -6.33
C ILE A 3 9.33 -0.91 -6.90
N LEU A 4 8.28 -0.37 -6.29
CA LEU A 4 7.83 1.01 -6.51
C LEU A 4 7.91 1.76 -5.18
N SER A 5 8.57 2.91 -5.19
CA SER A 5 8.69 3.78 -4.01
C SER A 5 8.04 5.12 -4.31
N LEU A 6 7.11 5.52 -3.45
CA LEU A 6 6.43 6.82 -3.46
C LEU A 6 6.73 7.63 -2.19
N SER A 7 7.80 7.26 -1.47
CA SER A 7 8.21 7.91 -0.23
C SER A 7 8.49 9.39 -0.44
N GLY A 8 7.89 10.26 0.39
CA GLY A 8 8.17 11.70 0.38
C GLY A 8 7.76 12.46 -0.88
N SER A 9 7.07 11.82 -1.85
CA SER A 9 6.35 12.58 -2.87
C SER A 9 5.13 13.26 -2.26
N LEU A 10 4.69 14.37 -2.89
CA LEU A 10 3.38 15.02 -2.69
C LEU A 10 2.26 14.08 -3.15
N VAL A 11 2.24 12.90 -2.57
CA VAL A 11 1.24 11.86 -2.76
C VAL A 11 0.06 12.29 -1.93
N GLU A 12 -0.93 12.83 -2.61
CA GLU A 12 -2.25 13.14 -2.06
C GLU A 12 -3.11 11.85 -2.02
N ASP A 13 -4.26 11.94 -1.36
CA ASP A 13 -5.23 10.84 -1.30
C ASP A 13 -5.55 10.30 -2.70
N GLY A 14 -5.64 8.99 -2.85
CA GLY A 14 -6.00 8.34 -4.12
C GLY A 14 -4.83 8.02 -5.07
N VAL A 15 -3.56 8.30 -4.71
CA VAL A 15 -2.42 7.95 -5.59
C VAL A 15 -2.38 6.46 -5.94
N VAL A 16 -2.83 5.60 -5.02
CA VAL A 16 -2.79 4.15 -5.21
C VAL A 16 -3.83 3.67 -6.22
N GLU A 17 -4.86 4.47 -6.55
CA GLU A 17 -5.86 4.11 -7.56
C GLU A 17 -5.21 3.83 -8.91
N GLN A 18 -4.19 4.61 -9.27
CA GLN A 18 -3.45 4.44 -10.53
C GLN A 18 -2.49 3.25 -10.49
N LEU A 19 -2.15 2.75 -9.30
CA LEU A 19 -1.21 1.65 -9.12
C LEU A 19 -1.86 0.28 -9.20
N GLN A 20 -3.19 0.20 -9.09
CA GLN A 20 -3.91 -1.08 -9.05
C GLN A 20 -3.77 -1.89 -10.35
N GLU A 21 -3.51 -1.22 -11.48
CA GLU A 21 -3.28 -1.87 -12.78
C GLU A 21 -1.83 -2.37 -12.96
N LEU A 22 -0.93 -2.04 -12.05
CA LEU A 22 0.48 -2.42 -12.11
C LEU A 22 0.68 -3.83 -11.54
N ASP A 23 0.13 -4.83 -12.24
CA ASP A 23 0.11 -6.25 -11.87
C ASP A 23 1.50 -6.90 -11.68
N SER A 24 2.59 -6.19 -11.93
CA SER A 24 3.95 -6.71 -11.76
C SER A 24 4.65 -6.20 -10.51
N ILE A 25 4.06 -5.26 -9.75
CA ILE A 25 4.68 -4.73 -8.52
C ILE A 25 4.62 -5.79 -7.43
N THR A 26 5.77 -6.08 -6.84
CA THR A 26 5.91 -7.01 -5.71
C THR A 26 6.17 -6.31 -4.39
N SER A 27 6.68 -5.06 -4.43
CA SER A 27 6.97 -4.27 -3.24
C SER A 27 6.57 -2.81 -3.44
N LEU A 28 5.76 -2.27 -2.53
CA LEU A 28 5.28 -0.89 -2.55
C LEU A 28 5.74 -0.15 -1.30
N ILE A 29 6.43 0.98 -1.46
CA ILE A 29 6.92 1.80 -0.34
C ILE A 29 6.13 3.10 -0.31
N LEU A 30 5.34 3.31 0.74
CA LEU A 30 4.47 4.48 0.97
C LEU A 30 4.95 5.33 2.16
N TYR A 31 6.23 5.19 2.54
CA TYR A 31 6.77 5.85 3.72
C TYR A 31 6.54 7.36 3.70
N GLY A 32 5.93 7.90 4.75
CA GLY A 32 5.74 9.35 4.89
C GLY A 32 4.74 9.96 3.90
N THR A 33 3.89 9.15 3.26
CA THR A 33 2.84 9.64 2.35
C THR A 33 1.57 10.02 3.09
N ALA A 34 0.71 10.79 2.44
CA ALA A 34 -0.56 11.25 2.98
C ALA A 34 -1.66 10.17 3.02
N THR A 35 -1.35 8.94 2.58
CA THR A 35 -2.29 7.83 2.37
C THR A 35 -3.05 7.39 3.63
N ASN A 36 -4.28 6.90 3.42
CA ASN A 36 -5.26 6.60 4.46
C ASN A 36 -5.90 5.20 4.29
N ASP A 37 -6.90 4.87 5.12
CA ASP A 37 -7.50 3.53 5.11
C ASP A 37 -8.28 3.17 3.84
N ASP A 38 -8.74 4.15 3.06
CA ASP A 38 -9.40 3.90 1.77
C ASP A 38 -8.39 3.37 0.74
N ASP A 39 -7.13 3.84 0.82
CA ASP A 39 -6.04 3.37 -0.03
C ASP A 39 -5.72 1.88 0.22
N LEU A 40 -5.94 1.38 1.44
CA LEU A 40 -5.73 -0.04 1.77
C LEU A 40 -6.67 -0.98 1.01
N GLU A 41 -7.87 -0.53 0.66
CA GLU A 41 -8.80 -1.33 -0.15
C GLU A 41 -8.28 -1.54 -1.56
N ILE A 42 -7.56 -0.57 -2.10
CA ILE A 42 -6.93 -0.63 -3.41
C ILE A 42 -5.68 -1.52 -3.33
N ILE A 43 -4.83 -1.32 -2.31
CA ILE A 43 -3.65 -2.15 -2.06
C ILE A 43 -4.04 -3.64 -1.95
N ALA A 44 -5.18 -3.95 -1.31
CA ALA A 44 -5.68 -5.31 -1.20
C ALA A 44 -5.94 -5.97 -2.57
N ARG A 45 -6.24 -5.19 -3.63
CA ARG A 45 -6.49 -5.70 -4.99
C ARG A 45 -5.23 -5.94 -5.80
N MET A 46 -4.06 -5.44 -5.37
CA MET A 46 -2.78 -5.61 -6.07
C MET A 46 -2.28 -7.06 -5.93
N LYS A 47 -2.62 -7.92 -6.88
CA LYS A 47 -2.47 -9.39 -6.77
C LYS A 47 -1.02 -9.86 -6.61
N SER A 48 -0.07 -9.17 -7.22
CA SER A 48 1.35 -9.53 -7.17
C SER A 48 2.10 -8.94 -5.98
N LEU A 49 1.46 -8.05 -5.21
CA LEU A 49 2.08 -7.40 -4.08
C LEU A 49 2.40 -8.41 -2.99
N ARG A 50 3.62 -8.35 -2.45
CA ARG A 50 4.14 -9.22 -1.39
C ARG A 50 4.68 -8.46 -0.20
N LEU A 51 5.08 -7.20 -0.39
CA LEU A 51 5.57 -6.34 0.66
C LEU A 51 4.98 -4.94 0.51
N VAL A 52 4.53 -4.34 1.60
CA VAL A 52 4.13 -2.94 1.66
C VAL A 52 4.72 -2.27 2.88
N ASN A 53 5.33 -1.10 2.70
CA ASN A 53 5.80 -0.26 3.80
C ASN A 53 4.82 0.89 4.02
N LEU A 54 4.18 0.91 5.19
CA LEU A 54 3.12 1.83 5.58
C LEU A 54 3.56 2.77 6.72
N ARG A 55 4.86 2.80 7.04
CA ARG A 55 5.38 3.64 8.13
C ARG A 55 5.15 5.12 7.84
N ASN A 56 4.83 5.87 8.89
CA ASN A 56 4.58 7.32 8.82
C ASN A 56 3.49 7.70 7.78
N THR A 57 2.49 6.84 7.60
CA THR A 57 1.25 7.15 6.85
C THR A 57 0.13 7.53 7.82
N ARG A 58 -1.08 7.83 7.31
CA ARG A 58 -2.27 8.11 8.13
C ARG A 58 -3.18 6.90 8.32
N MET A 59 -2.72 5.71 7.92
CA MET A 59 -3.48 4.47 8.06
C MET A 59 -3.63 4.08 9.53
N THR A 60 -4.81 3.57 9.88
CA THR A 60 -5.12 3.15 11.25
C THR A 60 -4.74 1.69 11.49
N SER A 61 -4.62 1.29 12.76
CA SER A 61 -4.42 -0.12 13.12
C SER A 61 -5.58 -1.01 12.66
N ASP A 62 -6.81 -0.49 12.63
CA ASP A 62 -7.98 -1.22 12.15
C ASP A 62 -7.92 -1.43 10.63
N GLY A 63 -7.53 -0.39 9.89
CA GLY A 63 -7.26 -0.48 8.46
C GLY A 63 -6.21 -1.54 8.14
N ILE A 64 -5.06 -1.49 8.83
CA ILE A 64 -3.97 -2.47 8.64
C ILE A 64 -4.44 -3.89 8.98
N THR A 65 -5.19 -4.07 10.06
CA THR A 65 -5.75 -5.38 10.45
C THR A 65 -6.68 -5.93 9.38
N ARG A 66 -7.48 -5.05 8.75
CA ARG A 66 -8.36 -5.42 7.64
C ARG A 66 -7.55 -5.84 6.40
N LEU A 67 -6.47 -5.14 6.07
CA LEU A 67 -5.57 -5.53 4.97
C LEU A 67 -4.95 -6.91 5.25
N MET A 68 -4.42 -7.14 6.46
CA MET A 68 -3.83 -8.43 6.85
C MET A 68 -4.84 -9.59 6.74
N ARG A 69 -6.10 -9.36 7.12
CA ARG A 69 -7.15 -10.38 6.98
C ARG A 69 -7.46 -10.71 5.52
N LYS A 70 -7.41 -9.72 4.64
CA LYS A 70 -7.69 -9.90 3.20
C LYS A 70 -6.51 -10.49 2.44
N ARG A 71 -5.28 -10.14 2.84
CA ARG A 71 -4.02 -10.45 2.17
C ARG A 71 -2.97 -10.95 3.17
N PRO A 72 -3.20 -12.10 3.84
CA PRO A 72 -2.30 -12.60 4.89
C PRO A 72 -0.88 -12.94 4.39
N GLU A 73 -0.70 -13.05 3.07
CA GLU A 73 0.58 -13.30 2.42
C GLU A 73 1.41 -12.04 2.11
N VAL A 74 0.85 -10.85 2.36
CA VAL A 74 1.54 -9.57 2.21
C VAL A 74 2.24 -9.23 3.52
N GLU A 75 3.55 -9.04 3.45
CA GLU A 75 4.34 -8.51 4.54
C GLU A 75 4.10 -6.99 4.67
N ILE A 76 3.75 -6.54 5.88
CA ILE A 76 3.51 -5.13 6.19
C ILE A 76 4.64 -4.63 7.09
N GLN A 77 5.27 -3.52 6.68
CA GLN A 77 6.40 -2.89 7.38
C GLN A 77 6.13 -1.47 7.82
#